data_AF-A0A822AT31-F1
#
_entry.id   AF-A0A822AT31-F1
#
_cell.length_a   1.000
_cell.length_b   1.000
_cell.length_c   1.000
_cell.angle_alpha   90.00
_cell.angle_beta   90.00
_cell.angle_gamma   90.00
#
_symmetry.space_group_name_H-M   'P 1'
#
loop_
_entity.id
_entity.type
_entity.pdbx_description
1 polymer ?
#
loop_
_entity_poly.entity_id
_entity_poly.type
_entity_poly.pdbx_seq_one_letter_code
_entity_poly.pdbx_strand_id
1 'polypeptide(L)'
;QEQKLNQIMIKSTSQLLIDPPLSKKMKEKDSNRVNETYRQPMYLKRLPLTFFPILSKKLNYTLKKKNERRIFYARLDLLDQQYCLEVDQHLWQSYLDIGLRKQIWPDQLYTMANTNNFNVCQEYLINYINDIKQQLHQCQMELTKLYQSRPIATLSMNEVDRCLKEFIVCQRKYLSIRNNNQLVNFQ
;
A
#
# COMPACT_ATOMS: atom_id res chain seq x y z
N GLN A 1 8.26 -36.01 9.37
CA GLN A 1 8.77 -34.67 9.77
C GLN A 1 8.20 -33.54 8.91
N GLU A 2 7.80 -33.78 7.65
CA GLU A 2 7.17 -32.76 6.77
C GLU A 2 5.78 -32.27 7.22
N GLN A 3 5.00 -33.09 7.94
CA GLN A 3 3.69 -32.67 8.44
C GLN A 3 3.76 -31.61 9.57
N LYS A 4 4.87 -31.54 10.32
CA LYS A 4 5.09 -30.48 11.31
C LYS A 4 5.50 -29.14 10.67
N LEU A 5 6.18 -29.16 9.52
CA LEU A 5 6.57 -27.95 8.80
C LEU A 5 5.35 -27.24 8.18
N ASN A 6 4.39 -28.01 7.65
CA ASN A 6 3.15 -27.45 7.09
C ASN A 6 2.21 -26.87 8.17
N GLN A 7 2.17 -27.44 9.39
CA GLN A 7 1.40 -26.84 10.49
C GLN A 7 2.01 -25.54 11.04
N ILE A 8 3.33 -25.36 10.95
CA ILE A 8 4.01 -24.14 11.39
C ILE A 8 3.80 -22.99 10.38
N MET A 9 3.73 -23.30 9.08
CA MET A 9 3.40 -22.30 8.05
C MET A 9 1.93 -21.83 8.11
N ILE A 10 1.00 -22.73 8.45
CA ILE A 10 -0.43 -22.39 8.57
C ILE A 10 -0.72 -21.61 9.87
N LYS A 11 0.00 -21.87 10.96
CA LYS A 11 -0.15 -21.08 12.20
C LYS A 11 0.47 -19.68 12.12
N SER A 12 1.58 -19.51 11.39
CA SER A 12 2.24 -18.19 11.26
C SER A 12 1.50 -17.20 10.35
N THR A 13 0.63 -17.67 9.46
CA THR A 13 -0.22 -16.81 8.61
C THR A 13 -1.52 -16.40 9.32
N SER A 14 -1.92 -17.11 10.38
CA SER A 14 -3.17 -16.86 11.12
C SER A 14 -3.08 -15.72 12.15
N GLN A 15 -1.90 -15.13 12.35
CA GLN A 15 -1.65 -14.02 13.27
C GLN A 15 -1.40 -12.68 12.55
N LEU A 16 -1.58 -12.61 11.22
CA LEU A 16 -1.73 -11.34 10.54
C LEU A 16 -3.12 -10.82 10.87
N LEU A 17 -3.21 -10.01 11.93
CA LEU A 17 -4.26 -9.02 12.14
C LEU A 17 -4.30 -8.13 10.88
N ILE A 18 -5.02 -8.60 9.86
CA ILE A 18 -5.58 -7.76 8.83
C ILE A 18 -6.79 -7.15 9.52
N ASP A 19 -6.60 -5.95 10.07
CA ASP A 19 -7.74 -5.09 10.37
C ASP A 19 -8.62 -5.06 9.11
N PRO A 20 -9.94 -5.27 9.21
CA PRO A 20 -10.82 -5.14 8.07
C PRO A 20 -10.56 -3.77 7.42
N PRO A 21 -10.52 -3.67 6.07
CA PRO A 21 -10.42 -2.37 5.45
C PRO A 21 -11.63 -1.56 5.92
N LEU A 22 -11.34 -0.39 6.49
CA LEU A 22 -12.31 0.62 6.87
C LEU A 22 -13.21 0.89 5.66
N SER A 23 -14.36 0.22 5.59
CA SER A 23 -15.50 0.63 4.78
C SER A 23 -16.04 1.93 5.36
N LYS A 24 -15.30 3.01 5.13
CA LYS A 24 -15.84 4.35 5.23
C LYS A 24 -16.55 4.59 3.93
N LYS A 25 -17.88 4.54 4.00
CA LYS A 25 -18.80 5.22 3.08
C LYS A 25 -18.12 6.50 2.59
N MET A 26 -17.73 6.54 1.31
CA MET A 26 -17.36 7.78 0.64
C MET A 26 -18.62 8.64 0.65
N LYS A 27 -18.72 9.50 1.67
CA LYS A 27 -19.59 10.66 1.58
C LYS A 27 -18.95 11.56 0.54
N GLU A 28 -19.67 11.75 -0.56
CA GLU A 28 -19.63 12.95 -1.38
C GLU A 28 -19.38 14.16 -0.49
N LYS A 29 -18.19 14.76 -0.60
CA LYS A 29 -17.91 16.09 -0.09
C LYS A 29 -16.95 16.80 -1.05
N ASP A 30 -17.58 17.62 -1.87
CA ASP A 30 -17.14 18.94 -2.30
C ASP A 30 -15.69 19.10 -2.77
N SER A 31 -15.62 19.27 -4.09
CA SER A 31 -14.67 20.13 -4.81
C SER A 31 -14.49 21.48 -4.09
N ASN A 32 -13.60 21.55 -3.08
CA ASN A 32 -12.92 22.78 -2.60
C ASN A 32 -11.89 22.55 -1.48
N ARG A 33 -11.11 21.46 -1.52
CA ARG A 33 -10.02 21.21 -0.55
C ARG A 33 -8.67 21.71 -1.05
N VAL A 34 -8.47 23.03 -1.08
CA VAL A 34 -7.12 23.63 -1.25
C VAL A 34 -6.46 24.00 0.09
N ASN A 35 -7.18 23.92 1.22
CA ASN A 35 -6.65 24.26 2.55
C ASN A 35 -6.83 23.18 3.61
N GLU A 36 -6.55 21.91 3.28
CA GLU A 36 -6.41 20.90 4.31
C GLU A 36 -4.96 20.79 4.79
N THR A 37 -4.79 20.95 6.09
CA THR A 37 -3.60 20.58 6.83
C THR A 37 -3.28 19.13 6.50
N TYR A 38 -2.30 18.91 5.62
CA TYR A 38 -1.80 17.60 5.24
C TYR A 38 -1.44 16.82 6.50
N ARG A 39 -2.32 15.92 6.95
CA ARG A 39 -1.99 14.95 7.98
C ARG A 39 -1.06 13.92 7.33
N GLN A 40 0.22 14.10 7.58
CA GLN A 40 1.26 13.15 7.21
C GLN A 40 0.85 11.73 7.64
N PRO A 41 0.89 10.71 6.75
CA PRO A 41 0.64 9.31 7.09
C PRO A 41 1.46 8.88 8.30
N MET A 42 0.95 8.01 9.18
CA MET A 42 1.58 7.76 10.48
C MET A 42 3.03 7.23 10.43
N TYR A 43 3.41 6.48 9.40
CA TYR A 43 4.79 6.04 9.20
C TYR A 43 5.66 7.14 8.58
N LEU A 44 5.06 8.05 7.79
CA LEU A 44 5.68 9.28 7.33
C LEU A 44 5.84 10.32 8.45
N LYS A 45 5.03 10.31 9.51
CA LYS A 45 5.26 11.17 10.72
C LYS A 45 6.62 10.92 11.36
N ARG A 46 7.19 9.74 11.13
CA ARG A 46 8.54 9.34 11.56
C ARG A 46 9.48 9.13 10.39
N LEU A 47 9.23 9.80 9.25
CA LEU A 47 10.24 9.91 8.21
C LEU A 47 11.54 10.31 8.91
N PRO A 48 12.60 9.50 8.79
CA PRO A 48 13.87 9.83 9.40
C PRO A 48 14.23 11.26 9.00
N LEU A 49 14.79 12.05 9.92
CA LEU A 49 15.34 13.38 9.62
C LEU A 49 16.30 13.36 8.41
N THR A 50 16.77 12.16 8.04
CA THR A 50 17.63 11.84 6.92
C THR A 50 16.93 11.65 5.57
N PHE A 51 15.59 11.61 5.46
CA PHE A 51 14.91 11.37 4.17
C PHE A 51 15.28 12.38 3.10
N PHE A 52 15.06 13.68 3.34
CA PHE A 52 15.41 14.71 2.36
C PHE A 52 16.91 14.79 2.11
N PRO A 53 17.80 14.68 3.12
CA PRO A 53 19.24 14.54 2.86
C PRO A 53 19.60 13.38 1.92
N ILE A 54 19.04 12.18 2.14
CA ILE A 54 19.28 11.01 1.29
C ILE A 54 18.73 11.23 -0.11
N LEU A 55 17.49 11.74 -0.22
CA LEU A 55 16.84 12.00 -1.49
C LEU A 55 17.60 13.06 -2.29
N SER A 56 18.04 14.14 -1.63
CA SER A 56 18.88 15.17 -2.24
C SER A 56 20.19 14.62 -2.77
N LYS A 57 20.84 13.71 -2.02
CA LYS A 57 22.07 13.05 -2.47
C LYS A 57 21.81 12.14 -3.67
N LYS A 58 20.72 11.35 -3.65
CA LYS A 58 20.36 10.44 -4.75
C LYS A 58 19.98 11.18 -6.03
N LEU A 59 19.25 12.29 -5.91
CA LEU A 59 18.81 13.10 -7.05
C LEU A 59 19.85 14.12 -7.50
N ASN A 60 21.02 14.19 -6.83
CA ASN A 60 22.00 15.26 -7.02
C ASN A 60 21.35 16.66 -7.04
N TYR A 61 20.36 16.88 -6.16
CA TYR A 61 19.49 18.05 -6.18
C TYR A 61 19.19 18.58 -4.79
N THR A 62 19.32 19.89 -4.63
CA THR A 62 19.16 20.54 -3.33
C THR A 62 17.69 20.83 -3.04
N LEU A 63 17.08 20.04 -2.14
CA LEU A 63 15.67 20.18 -1.73
C LEU A 63 15.53 21.21 -0.60
N LYS A 64 15.76 22.49 -0.90
CA LYS A 64 15.70 23.58 0.09
C LYS A 64 14.31 24.18 0.25
N LYS A 65 13.49 24.26 -0.81
CA LYS A 65 12.23 24.99 -0.74
C LYS A 65 11.13 24.14 -0.08
N LYS A 66 10.40 24.75 0.85
CA LYS A 66 9.27 24.13 1.57
C LYS A 66 8.19 23.60 0.60
N ASN A 67 7.93 24.33 -0.49
CA ASN A 67 6.93 23.93 -1.49
C ASN A 67 7.37 22.72 -2.31
N GLU A 68 8.65 22.62 -2.67
CA GLU A 68 9.21 21.44 -3.35
C GLU A 68 9.09 20.20 -2.45
N ARG A 69 9.50 20.32 -1.18
CA ARG A 69 9.37 19.23 -0.19
C ARG A 69 7.94 18.71 -0.04
N ARG A 70 6.94 19.61 -0.10
CA ARG A 70 5.51 19.22 -0.07
C ARG A 70 5.13 18.35 -1.26
N ILE A 71 5.65 18.62 -2.45
CA ILE A 71 5.40 17.83 -3.65
C ILE A 71 5.99 16.43 -3.48
N PHE A 72 7.24 16.32 -3.02
CA PHE A 72 7.86 15.02 -2.77
C PHE A 72 7.12 14.20 -1.72
N TYR A 73 6.59 14.84 -0.67
CA TYR A 73 5.77 14.12 0.32
C TYR A 73 4.44 13.65 -0.24
N ALA A 74 3.70 14.50 -0.95
CA ALA A 74 2.44 14.09 -1.57
C ALA A 74 2.66 12.94 -2.58
N ARG A 75 3.76 13.02 -3.34
CA ARG A 75 4.13 11.97 -4.30
C ARG A 75 4.55 10.68 -3.62
N LEU A 76 5.34 10.76 -2.54
CA LEU A 76 5.73 9.61 -1.73
C LEU A 76 4.51 8.90 -1.14
N ASP A 77 3.52 9.66 -0.65
CA ASP A 77 2.28 9.12 -0.09
C ASP A 77 1.49 8.33 -1.15
N LEU A 78 1.27 8.92 -2.33
CA LEU A 78 0.58 8.24 -3.43
C LEU A 78 1.34 7.01 -3.95
N LEU A 79 2.67 7.09 -4.04
CA LEU A 79 3.49 5.95 -4.47
C LEU A 79 3.46 4.81 -3.45
N ASP A 80 3.41 5.13 -2.16
CA ASP A 80 3.29 4.12 -1.12
C ASP A 80 1.89 3.50 -1.07
N GLN A 81 0.84 4.29 -1.29
CA GLN A 81 -0.52 3.79 -1.50
C GLN A 81 -0.59 2.86 -2.71
N GLN A 82 -0.02 3.28 -3.85
CA GLN A 82 0.07 2.44 -5.05
C GLN A 82 0.79 1.13 -4.76
N TYR A 83 1.93 1.17 -4.07
CA TYR A 83 2.67 -0.03 -3.67
C TYR A 83 1.81 -0.98 -2.83
N CYS A 84 1.06 -0.47 -1.85
CA CYS A 84 0.19 -1.31 -1.02
C CYS A 84 -0.93 -1.95 -1.83
N LEU A 85 -1.57 -1.18 -2.71
CA LEU A 85 -2.63 -1.68 -3.59
C LEU A 85 -2.12 -2.74 -4.57
N GLU A 86 -0.91 -2.59 -5.11
CA GLU A 86 -0.27 -3.60 -5.97
C GLU A 86 -0.03 -4.91 -5.18
N VAL A 87 0.49 -4.82 -3.96
CA VAL A 87 0.70 -5.99 -3.08
C VAL A 87 -0.63 -6.67 -2.75
N ASP A 88 -1.66 -5.90 -2.40
CA ASP A 88 -3.00 -6.43 -2.10
C ASP A 88 -3.61 -7.09 -3.32
N GLN A 89 -3.54 -6.46 -4.51
CA GLN A 89 -4.03 -7.04 -5.75
C GLN A 89 -3.39 -8.41 -6.00
N HIS A 90 -2.06 -8.51 -5.85
CA HIS A 90 -1.35 -9.77 -6.03
C HIS A 90 -1.77 -10.85 -5.03
N LEU A 91 -1.95 -10.47 -3.76
CA LEU A 91 -2.40 -11.38 -2.72
C LEU A 91 -3.81 -11.93 -3.02
N TRP A 92 -4.76 -11.04 -3.30
CA TRP A 92 -6.14 -11.42 -3.55
C TRP A 92 -6.28 -12.21 -4.86
N GLN A 93 -5.55 -11.85 -5.90
CA GLN A 93 -5.48 -12.66 -7.12
C GLN A 93 -4.95 -14.07 -6.84
N SER A 94 -3.93 -14.21 -5.99
CA SER A 94 -3.41 -15.52 -5.59
C SER A 94 -4.46 -16.35 -4.85
N TYR A 95 -5.25 -15.73 -3.97
CA TYR A 95 -6.37 -16.42 -3.33
C TYR A 95 -7.44 -16.85 -4.33
N LEU A 96 -7.80 -16.00 -5.31
CA LEU A 96 -8.72 -16.37 -6.40
C LEU A 96 -8.24 -17.63 -7.11
N ASP A 97 -6.99 -17.62 -7.56
CA ASP A 97 -6.42 -18.69 -8.37
C ASP A 97 -6.34 -20.01 -7.59
N ILE A 98 -5.97 -19.94 -6.30
CA ILE A 98 -5.93 -21.11 -5.41
C ILE A 98 -7.34 -21.66 -5.19
N GLY A 99 -8.32 -20.81 -4.90
CA GLY A 99 -9.67 -21.27 -4.60
C GLY A 99 -10.38 -21.82 -5.81
N LEU A 100 -10.17 -21.24 -7.00
CA LEU A 100 -10.65 -21.82 -8.26
C LEU A 100 -10.03 -23.20 -8.54
N ARG A 101 -8.73 -23.37 -8.28
CA ARG A 101 -8.03 -24.64 -8.49
C ARG A 101 -8.44 -25.73 -7.50
N LYS A 102 -8.58 -25.37 -6.23
CA LYS A 102 -8.82 -26.32 -5.13
C LYS A 102 -10.29 -26.43 -4.73
N GLN A 103 -11.17 -25.60 -5.28
CA GLN A 103 -12.59 -25.53 -4.94
C GLN A 103 -12.82 -25.31 -3.43
N ILE A 104 -11.98 -24.46 -2.82
CA ILE A 104 -12.08 -24.10 -1.40
C ILE A 104 -11.61 -22.67 -1.18
N TRP A 105 -12.29 -21.96 -0.27
CA TRP A 105 -11.86 -20.64 0.18
C TRP A 105 -11.30 -20.70 1.61
N PRO A 106 -10.40 -19.77 2.00
CA PRO A 106 -10.07 -19.55 3.40
C PRO A 106 -11.32 -19.16 4.21
N ASP A 107 -11.45 -19.62 5.45
CA ASP A 107 -12.60 -19.30 6.34
C ASP A 107 -12.80 -17.80 6.53
N GLN A 108 -11.71 -17.03 6.50
CA GLN A 108 -11.76 -15.58 6.55
C GLN A 108 -12.55 -14.99 5.38
N LEU A 109 -12.46 -15.58 4.18
CA LEU A 109 -13.17 -15.07 3.00
C LEU A 109 -14.68 -15.30 3.12
N TYR A 110 -15.11 -16.48 3.61
CA TYR A 110 -16.51 -16.75 3.90
C TYR A 110 -17.08 -15.76 4.92
N THR A 111 -16.27 -15.42 5.94
CA THR A 111 -16.63 -14.41 6.94
C THR A 111 -16.75 -13.01 6.32
N MET A 112 -15.80 -12.61 5.48
CA MET A 112 -15.80 -11.30 4.81
C MET A 112 -16.96 -11.14 3.82
N ALA A 113 -17.28 -12.21 3.07
CA ALA A 113 -18.38 -12.25 2.12
C ALA A 113 -19.75 -12.54 2.80
N ASN A 114 -19.76 -12.79 4.12
CA ASN A 114 -20.93 -13.13 4.91
C ASN A 114 -21.77 -14.26 4.29
N THR A 115 -21.09 -15.33 3.86
CA THR A 115 -21.71 -16.45 3.15
C THR A 115 -20.82 -17.69 3.28
N ASN A 116 -21.40 -18.87 3.12
CA ASN A 116 -20.65 -20.13 2.94
C ASN A 116 -20.70 -20.61 1.47
N ASN A 117 -21.34 -19.84 0.59
CA ASN A 117 -21.49 -20.20 -0.81
C ASN A 117 -20.19 -19.88 -1.58
N PHE A 118 -19.66 -20.90 -2.26
CA PHE A 118 -18.42 -20.80 -3.02
C PHE A 118 -18.50 -19.74 -4.14
N ASN A 119 -19.57 -19.73 -4.92
CA ASN A 119 -19.73 -18.82 -6.06
C ASN A 119 -19.90 -17.37 -5.59
N VAL A 120 -20.61 -17.16 -4.48
CA VAL A 120 -20.78 -15.81 -3.92
C VAL A 120 -19.42 -15.27 -3.41
N CYS A 121 -18.59 -16.11 -2.79
CA CYS A 121 -17.23 -15.72 -2.40
C CYS A 121 -16.34 -15.41 -3.62
N GLN A 122 -16.48 -16.18 -4.69
CA GLN A 122 -15.77 -15.92 -5.95
C GLN A 122 -16.14 -14.55 -6.51
N GLU A 123 -17.44 -14.25 -6.63
CA GLU A 123 -17.93 -12.96 -7.13
C GLU A 123 -17.48 -11.80 -6.24
N TYR A 124 -17.58 -11.96 -4.91
CA TYR A 124 -17.08 -11.00 -3.95
C TYR A 124 -15.60 -10.66 -4.21
N LEU A 125 -14.77 -11.68 -4.38
CA LEU A 125 -13.33 -11.51 -4.54
C LEU A 125 -12.96 -10.92 -5.91
N ILE A 126 -13.68 -11.28 -6.97
CA ILE A 126 -13.55 -10.65 -8.29
C ILE A 126 -13.89 -9.15 -8.21
N ASN A 127 -15.00 -8.80 -7.56
CA ASN A 127 -15.41 -7.41 -7.38
C ASN A 127 -14.36 -6.64 -6.57
N TYR A 128 -13.88 -7.22 -5.48
CA TYR A 128 -12.85 -6.62 -4.64
C TYR A 128 -11.54 -6.36 -5.41
N ILE A 129 -11.08 -7.31 -6.23
CA ILE A 129 -9.91 -7.13 -7.10
C ILE A 129 -10.15 -6.00 -8.12
N ASN A 130 -11.36 -5.90 -8.67
CA ASN A 130 -11.70 -4.83 -9.61
C ASN A 130 -11.71 -3.45 -8.92
N ASP A 131 -12.19 -3.36 -7.68
CA ASP A 131 -12.11 -2.13 -6.89
C ASP A 131 -10.66 -1.69 -6.65
N ILE A 132 -9.76 -2.64 -6.33
CA ILE A 132 -8.33 -2.36 -6.20
C ILE A 132 -7.75 -1.82 -7.51
N LYS A 133 -8.09 -2.43 -8.66
CA LYS A 133 -7.63 -1.96 -9.99
C LYS A 133 -8.12 -0.54 -10.29
N GLN A 134 -9.35 -0.21 -9.92
CA GLN A 134 -9.88 1.15 -10.07
C GLN A 134 -9.13 2.15 -9.18
N GLN A 135 -8.83 1.78 -7.94
CA GLN A 135 -8.04 2.62 -7.04
C GLN A 135 -6.61 2.83 -7.56
N LEU A 136 -5.97 1.79 -8.09
CA LEU A 136 -4.66 1.91 -8.74
C LEU A 136 -4.68 2.89 -9.91
N HIS A 137 -5.71 2.81 -10.75
CA HIS A 137 -5.90 3.75 -11.85
C HIS A 137 -6.04 5.19 -11.33
N GLN A 138 -6.82 5.40 -10.28
CA GLN A 138 -6.97 6.71 -9.65
C GLN A 138 -5.64 7.24 -9.08
N CYS A 139 -4.85 6.42 -8.38
CA CYS A 139 -3.53 6.80 -7.90
C CYS A 139 -2.61 7.25 -9.06
N GLN A 140 -2.61 6.51 -10.17
CA GLN A 140 -1.82 6.84 -11.36
C GLN A 140 -2.23 8.19 -11.98
N MET A 141 -3.53 8.46 -12.03
CA MET A 141 -4.07 9.74 -12.49
C MET A 141 -3.65 10.90 -11.57
N GLU A 142 -3.71 10.70 -10.25
CA GLU A 142 -3.29 11.72 -9.28
C GLU A 142 -1.79 12.00 -9.32
N LEU A 143 -0.95 10.97 -9.47
CA LEU A 143 0.49 11.12 -9.68
C LEU A 143 0.79 11.95 -10.94
N THR A 144 0.04 11.72 -12.01
CA THR A 144 0.18 12.48 -13.26
C THR A 144 -0.26 13.95 -13.07
N LYS A 145 -1.40 14.17 -12.40
CA LYS A 145 -1.93 15.51 -12.11
C LYS A 145 -1.01 16.34 -11.20
N LEU A 146 -0.41 15.72 -10.19
CA LEU A 146 0.56 16.39 -9.31
C LEU A 146 1.78 16.88 -10.09
N TYR A 147 2.23 16.11 -11.09
CA TYR A 147 3.33 16.53 -11.93
C TYR A 147 2.96 17.72 -12.81
N GLN A 148 1.85 17.61 -13.55
CA GLN A 148 1.41 18.66 -14.47
C GLN A 148 1.16 19.99 -13.75
N SER A 149 0.60 19.95 -12.54
CA SER A 149 0.31 21.16 -11.77
C SER A 149 1.53 21.80 -11.12
N ARG A 150 2.61 21.04 -10.87
CA ARG A 150 3.79 21.52 -10.14
C ARG A 150 5.08 20.86 -10.66
N PRO A 151 5.51 21.16 -11.89
CA PRO A 151 6.73 20.61 -12.45
C PRO A 151 7.96 21.12 -11.70
N ILE A 152 8.91 20.23 -11.43
CA ILE A 152 10.24 20.60 -10.94
C ILE A 152 11.15 20.58 -12.16
N ALA A 153 11.33 21.73 -12.80
CA ALA A 153 11.95 21.88 -14.13
C ALA A 153 13.36 21.28 -14.30
N THR A 154 14.03 20.97 -13.20
CA THR A 154 15.42 20.49 -13.15
C THR A 154 15.53 18.98 -12.89
N LEU A 155 14.43 18.29 -12.61
CA LEU A 155 14.44 16.87 -12.27
C LEU A 155 13.52 16.07 -13.20
N SER A 156 14.02 14.94 -13.69
CA SER A 156 13.18 13.96 -14.36
C SER A 156 12.26 13.29 -13.34
N MET A 157 10.96 13.30 -13.60
CA MET A 157 10.00 12.66 -12.70
C MET A 157 10.17 11.15 -12.65
N ASN A 158 10.62 10.53 -13.74
CA ASN A 158 10.92 9.09 -13.73
C ASN A 158 12.05 8.78 -12.72
N GLU A 159 13.04 9.66 -12.61
CA GLU A 159 14.13 9.51 -11.65
C GLU A 159 13.68 9.77 -10.21
N VAL A 160 12.81 10.78 -10.02
CA VAL A 160 12.17 11.05 -8.73
C VAL A 160 11.36 9.84 -8.28
N ASP A 161 10.48 9.32 -9.13
CA ASP A 161 9.62 8.18 -8.82
C ASP A 161 10.43 6.93 -8.53
N ARG A 162 11.47 6.66 -9.32
CA ARG A 162 12.40 5.56 -9.05
C ARG A 162 13.00 5.69 -7.64
N CYS A 163 13.53 6.86 -7.28
CA CYS A 163 14.14 7.07 -5.97
C CYS A 163 13.13 6.92 -4.81
N LEU A 164 11.91 7.44 -4.99
CA LEU A 164 10.85 7.35 -3.99
C LEU A 164 10.35 5.90 -3.84
N LYS A 165 10.18 5.17 -4.94
CA LYS A 165 9.79 3.75 -4.93
C LYS A 165 10.84 2.89 -4.23
N GLU A 166 12.12 3.10 -4.51
CA GLU A 166 13.20 2.41 -3.78
C GLU A 166 13.14 2.68 -2.27
N PHE A 167 12.88 3.93 -1.89
CA PHE A 167 12.74 4.30 -0.49
C PHE A 167 11.54 3.57 0.16
N ILE A 168 10.39 3.52 -0.51
CA ILE A 168 9.20 2.80 -0.04
C ILE A 168 9.52 1.33 0.20
N VAL A 169 10.12 0.65 -0.79
CA VAL A 169 10.49 -0.77 -0.68
C VAL A 169 11.40 -1.02 0.52
N CYS A 170 12.41 -0.17 0.72
CA CYS A 170 13.33 -0.29 1.85
C CYS A 170 12.61 -0.10 3.20
N GLN A 171 11.74 0.91 3.31
CA GLN A 171 10.98 1.17 4.54
C GLN A 171 9.99 0.04 4.84
N ARG A 172 9.26 -0.44 3.84
CA ARG A 172 8.30 -1.54 3.98
C ARG A 172 8.99 -2.83 4.40
N LYS A 173 10.17 -3.15 3.83
CA LYS A 173 10.99 -4.28 4.25
C LYS A 173 11.45 -4.16 5.70
N TYR A 174 11.95 -2.99 6.10
CA TYR A 174 12.36 -2.73 7.49
C TYR A 174 11.20 -2.89 8.47
N LEU A 175 10.03 -2.33 8.15
CA LEU A 175 8.83 -2.43 8.99
C LEU A 175 8.36 -3.87 9.12
N SER A 176 8.38 -4.64 8.03
CA SER A 176 8.04 -6.07 8.06
C SER A 176 8.95 -6.85 9.00
N ILE A 177 10.28 -6.70 8.88
CA ILE A 177 11.25 -7.36 9.77
C ILE A 177 11.02 -6.93 11.22
N ARG A 178 10.88 -5.63 11.48
CA ARG A 178 10.69 -5.11 12.83
C ARG A 178 9.42 -5.65 13.47
N ASN A 179 8.30 -5.64 12.74
CA ASN A 179 7.01 -6.11 13.25
C ASN A 179 7.05 -7.62 13.47
N ASN A 180 7.68 -8.41 12.59
CA ASN A 180 7.87 -9.84 12.79
C ASN A 180 8.72 -10.13 14.04
N ASN A 181 9.81 -9.40 14.26
CA ASN A 181 10.62 -9.54 15.47
C ASN A 181 9.82 -9.20 16.74
N GLN A 182 8.93 -8.20 16.68
CA GLN A 182 8.05 -7.88 17.80
C GLN A 182 7.03 -9.00 18.06
N LEU A 183 6.45 -9.59 17.01
CA LEU A 183 5.51 -10.71 17.13
C LEU A 183 6.16 -11.95 17.76
N VAL A 184 7.42 -12.24 17.44
CA VAL A 184 8.19 -13.32 18.08
C VAL A 184 8.34 -13.09 19.58
N ASN A 185 8.44 -11.84 20.04
CA ASN A 185 8.53 -11.52 21.47
C ASN A 185 7.19 -11.64 22.22
N PHE A 186 6.07 -11.89 21.54
CA PHE A 186 4.76 -12.15 22.14
C PHE A 186 4.42 -13.64 22.25
N GLN A 187 5.28 -14.54 21.73
CA GLN A 187 5.16 -16.00 21.86
C GLN A 187 5.92 -16.50 23.09
#